data_AF-A0A6G9YZL5-F1
#
_entry.id   AF-A0A6G9YZL5-F1
#
_cell.length_a   1.000
_cell.length_b   1.000
_cell.length_c   1.000
_cell.angle_alpha   90.00
_cell.angle_beta   90.00
_cell.angle_gamma   90.00
#
_symmetry.space_group_name_H-M   'P 1'
#
loop_
_entity.id
_entity.type
_entity.pdbx_description
1 polymer ?
#
loop_
_entity_poly.entity_id
_entity_poly.type
_entity_poly.pdbx_seq_one_letter_code
_entity_poly.pdbx_strand_id
1 'polypeptide(L)'
;MQPEDKQTYDVAIVGGGVGGSALAAILARHGVRVLIVEGGGHPRFAIGESTVPETTIGLRVLARRYDVPEIANLANNTDLRHHVSSACGVKRNFSFAYHREGEPFRARECTQYPTWGPPLGPDSHFFRQDVDAYLYSVALSYGATGRTHTPITGVEFDSDGAELRTGSGETYRAAFVVDAGGMRSVLADVLDLRIDPPYRTRSRAIYSHFVGVQPFDRVIPPRREHGMPSPLGQGTLHHLFEGGWMWVIPFDNHVESTNPLCSVGINLDIDRYPRPEDLTAEQEFWSHVERFPTIARQLAHAKAVRPYIASTRSQFASRQVVGPRWCMLPHASDFIDPLFSSGLAVTVMALNALAHRLIDAVRADDYAVERFDYLQTWTKRMFGYYDALVFNSYTAFDDFELWNAWNRVWTIGTLYGATSQIQTLLSYERRQRPEAFEALERAPYRGLQAIDNPQFAELFDTACAAMADYRAGDIKSDEACGRIYDALGRSGLVPRVWGTLDPADRCPAGTFTLPPMHFIHLWGKHFSPAHVRGSYFTQGISTVVRDAAGFYAKQVGRNVTALHQSMRDMWINWNQDWQKVGGPRR
;
A
#
# COMPACT_ATOMS: atom_id res chain seq x y z
N MET A 1 -27.58 30.40 32.70
CA MET A 1 -26.47 29.78 31.94
C MET A 1 -27.08 29.38 30.61
N GLN A 2 -26.83 30.14 29.53
CA GLN A 2 -27.30 29.72 28.20
C GLN A 2 -26.55 28.43 27.82
N PRO A 3 -27.20 27.45 27.16
CA PRO A 3 -26.46 26.34 26.62
C PRO A 3 -25.47 26.90 25.59
N GLU A 4 -24.18 26.62 25.76
CA GLU A 4 -23.19 26.88 24.71
C GLU A 4 -23.69 26.21 23.42
N ASP A 5 -23.73 26.96 22.32
CA ASP A 5 -24.13 26.45 21.00
C ASP A 5 -23.32 25.18 20.69
N LYS A 6 -23.96 24.00 20.76
CA LYS A 6 -23.33 22.74 20.37
C LYS A 6 -22.88 22.87 18.92
N GLN A 7 -21.56 22.90 18.68
CA GLN A 7 -21.01 22.92 17.33
C GLN A 7 -21.47 21.64 16.61
N THR A 8 -22.37 21.84 15.65
CA THR A 8 -23.02 20.75 14.91
C THR A 8 -22.40 20.62 13.52
N TYR A 9 -21.97 19.40 13.21
CA TYR A 9 -21.29 19.03 11.98
C TYR A 9 -22.14 18.04 11.17
N ASP A 10 -21.90 17.95 9.86
CA ASP A 10 -22.56 16.96 9.04
C ASP A 10 -21.84 15.61 9.15
N VAL A 11 -20.51 15.64 9.24
CA VAL A 11 -19.67 14.45 9.40
C VAL A 11 -18.55 14.73 10.40
N ALA A 12 -18.38 13.86 11.40
CA ALA A 12 -17.20 13.80 12.25
C ALA A 12 -16.28 12.64 11.82
N ILE A 13 -14.98 12.92 11.68
CA ILE A 13 -13.95 11.94 11.34
C ILE A 13 -13.00 11.80 12.52
N VAL A 14 -12.92 10.60 13.10
CA VAL A 14 -12.04 10.30 14.23
C VAL A 14 -10.74 9.68 13.72
N GLY A 15 -9.67 10.46 13.68
CA GLY A 15 -8.32 10.07 13.24
C GLY A 15 -7.78 10.95 12.11
N GLY A 16 -6.67 11.64 12.35
CA GLY A 16 -6.00 12.58 11.42
C GLY A 16 -4.95 11.95 10.49
N GLY A 17 -4.94 10.62 10.32
CA GLY A 17 -4.01 9.96 9.40
C GLY A 17 -4.37 10.18 7.92
N VAL A 18 -3.53 9.68 7.00
CA VAL A 18 -3.72 9.77 5.54
C VAL A 18 -5.17 9.53 5.07
N GLY A 19 -5.84 8.48 5.56
CA GLY A 19 -7.20 8.13 5.16
C GLY A 19 -8.27 9.12 5.66
N GLY A 20 -8.23 9.47 6.95
CA GLY A 20 -9.17 10.40 7.57
C GLY A 20 -9.00 11.82 7.01
N SER A 21 -7.76 12.28 6.86
CA SER A 21 -7.45 13.60 6.33
C SER A 21 -7.78 13.74 4.84
N ALA A 22 -7.52 12.71 4.02
CA ALA A 22 -7.94 12.73 2.61
C ALA A 22 -9.48 12.76 2.48
N LEU A 23 -10.20 11.97 3.29
CA LEU A 23 -11.66 12.01 3.31
C LEU A 23 -12.17 13.39 3.73
N ALA A 24 -11.62 13.96 4.81
CA ALA A 24 -11.99 15.29 5.29
C ALA A 24 -11.80 16.37 4.23
N ALA A 25 -10.66 16.35 3.52
CA ALA A 25 -10.41 17.26 2.42
C ALA A 25 -11.43 17.13 1.30
N ILE A 26 -11.77 15.90 0.89
CA ILE A 26 -12.79 15.63 -0.12
C ILE A 26 -14.16 16.14 0.34
N LEU A 27 -14.60 15.78 1.54
CA LEU A 27 -15.93 16.18 2.03
C LEU A 27 -16.04 17.71 2.17
N ALA A 28 -15.03 18.35 2.77
CA ALA A 28 -14.99 19.80 2.94
C ALA A 28 -14.97 20.55 1.60
N ARG A 29 -14.19 20.06 0.62
CA ARG A 29 -14.18 20.60 -0.76
C ARG A 29 -15.58 20.64 -1.39
N HIS A 30 -16.44 19.68 -1.02
CA HIS A 30 -17.80 19.52 -1.55
C HIS A 30 -18.89 20.13 -0.64
N GLY A 31 -18.51 20.99 0.30
CA GLY A 31 -19.44 21.79 1.12
C GLY A 31 -20.00 21.06 2.34
N VAL A 32 -19.48 19.89 2.68
CA VAL A 32 -19.83 19.17 3.92
C VAL A 32 -19.15 19.86 5.11
N ARG A 33 -19.89 20.13 6.19
CA ARG A 33 -19.32 20.63 7.44
C ARG A 33 -18.64 19.49 8.19
N VAL A 34 -17.32 19.42 8.04
CA VAL A 34 -16.52 18.32 8.60
C VAL A 34 -15.85 18.75 9.90
N LEU A 35 -15.96 17.92 10.93
CA LEU A 35 -15.06 17.90 12.07
C LEU A 35 -14.03 16.77 11.86
N ILE A 36 -12.74 17.06 11.90
CA ILE A 36 -11.68 16.05 11.95
C ILE A 36 -10.95 16.15 13.29
N VAL A 37 -10.94 15.04 14.03
CA VAL A 37 -10.36 14.97 15.38
C VAL A 37 -9.19 13.99 15.39
N GLU A 38 -8.04 14.44 15.88
CA GLU A 38 -6.84 13.64 16.08
C GLU A 38 -6.48 13.63 17.58
N GLY A 39 -6.35 12.43 18.14
CA GLY A 39 -6.05 12.25 19.56
C GLY A 39 -4.65 12.74 19.94
N GLY A 40 -3.67 12.59 19.04
CA GLY A 40 -2.33 13.17 19.18
C GLY A 40 -2.20 14.52 18.46
N GLY A 41 -0.97 14.91 18.10
CA GLY A 41 -0.71 16.09 17.27
C GLY A 41 0.01 15.73 15.99
N HIS A 42 -0.04 16.61 14.98
CA HIS A 42 0.85 16.55 13.83
C HIS A 42 2.06 17.47 14.06
N PRO A 43 3.26 17.08 13.62
CA PRO A 43 3.62 15.80 13.01
C PRO A 43 3.69 14.64 14.03
N ARG A 44 3.32 13.42 13.64
CA ARG A 44 3.46 12.20 14.45
C ARG A 44 3.89 10.98 13.66
N PHE A 45 4.57 10.05 14.33
CA PHE A 45 4.93 8.75 13.75
C PHE A 45 3.69 7.93 13.38
N ALA A 46 3.77 7.23 12.25
CA ALA A 46 2.87 6.15 11.86
C ALA A 46 3.59 5.20 10.89
N ILE A 47 3.27 3.91 10.95
CA ILE A 47 3.71 2.92 9.95
C ILE A 47 2.72 2.85 8.78
N GLY A 48 3.13 2.19 7.69
CA GLY A 48 2.42 2.18 6.41
C GLY A 48 3.10 3.18 5.48
N GLU A 49 4.34 2.87 5.12
CA GLU A 49 5.28 3.80 4.49
C GLU A 49 5.57 3.43 3.04
N SER A 50 5.40 2.16 2.67
CA SER A 50 5.59 1.70 1.30
C SER A 50 4.30 1.86 0.49
N THR A 51 4.36 2.61 -0.61
CA THR A 51 3.23 2.75 -1.55
C THR A 51 3.32 1.71 -2.67
N VAL A 52 2.19 1.39 -3.29
CA VAL A 52 2.13 0.47 -4.44
C VAL A 52 1.45 1.17 -5.60
N PRO A 53 1.54 0.64 -6.83
CA PRO A 53 0.90 1.23 -8.00
C PRO A 53 -0.59 1.49 -7.76
N GLU A 54 -1.30 0.57 -7.10
CA GLU A 54 -2.71 0.78 -6.76
C GLU A 54 -2.96 1.91 -5.75
N THR A 55 -2.02 2.19 -4.85
CA THR A 55 -2.08 3.39 -3.98
C THR A 55 -1.85 4.63 -4.81
N THR A 56 -0.77 4.65 -5.60
CA THR A 56 -0.35 5.81 -6.39
C THR A 56 -1.40 6.20 -7.43
N ILE A 57 -1.88 5.25 -8.23
CA ILE A 57 -2.92 5.53 -9.23
C ILE A 57 -4.27 5.81 -8.54
N GLY A 58 -4.59 5.11 -7.45
CA GLY A 58 -5.76 5.40 -6.63
C GLY A 58 -5.79 6.84 -6.10
N LEU A 59 -4.65 7.39 -5.66
CA LEU A 59 -4.56 8.79 -5.22
C LEU A 59 -4.86 9.76 -6.38
N ARG A 60 -4.42 9.46 -7.60
CA ARG A 60 -4.79 10.25 -8.81
C ARG A 60 -6.28 10.14 -9.11
N VAL A 61 -6.87 8.95 -8.96
CA VAL A 61 -8.31 8.73 -9.09
C VAL A 61 -9.06 9.62 -8.10
N LEU A 62 -8.68 9.62 -6.81
CA LEU A 62 -9.32 10.48 -5.81
C LEU A 62 -9.18 11.96 -6.15
N ALA A 63 -7.97 12.40 -6.49
CA ALA A 63 -7.71 13.79 -6.86
C ALA A 63 -8.57 14.27 -8.03
N ARG A 64 -8.76 13.42 -9.05
CA ARG A 64 -9.57 13.73 -10.24
C ARG A 64 -11.07 13.60 -9.99
N ARG A 65 -11.51 12.51 -9.35
CA ARG A 65 -12.93 12.24 -9.08
C ARG A 65 -13.55 13.31 -8.19
N TYR A 66 -12.79 13.80 -7.22
CA TYR A 66 -13.28 14.70 -6.18
C TYR A 66 -12.75 16.13 -6.28
N ASP A 67 -12.00 16.45 -7.34
CA ASP A 67 -11.43 17.80 -7.55
C ASP A 67 -10.64 18.32 -6.34
N VAL A 68 -9.75 17.47 -5.81
CA VAL A 68 -8.79 17.79 -4.74
C VAL A 68 -7.38 17.54 -5.27
N PRO A 69 -6.81 18.47 -6.06
CA PRO A 69 -5.54 18.26 -6.76
C PRO A 69 -4.36 17.97 -5.84
N GLU A 70 -4.38 18.46 -4.60
CA GLU A 70 -3.34 18.26 -3.58
C GLU A 70 -3.12 16.77 -3.24
N ILE A 71 -4.15 15.93 -3.35
CA ILE A 71 -4.01 14.48 -3.14
C ILE A 71 -3.06 13.86 -4.17
N ALA A 72 -3.03 14.38 -5.40
CA ALA A 72 -2.12 13.89 -6.44
C ALA A 72 -0.65 14.21 -6.16
N ASN A 73 -0.34 15.15 -5.25
CA ASN A 73 1.04 15.41 -4.83
C ASN A 73 1.66 14.19 -4.12
N LEU A 74 0.85 13.25 -3.63
CA LEU A 74 1.31 12.00 -3.03
C LEU A 74 1.47 10.87 -4.04
N ALA A 75 1.08 11.07 -5.29
CA ALA A 75 0.91 10.03 -6.31
C ALA A 75 2.14 9.80 -7.19
N ASN A 76 3.32 10.23 -6.77
CA ASN A 76 4.62 9.79 -7.26
C ASN A 76 5.71 10.45 -6.42
N ASN A 77 6.92 9.91 -6.47
CA ASN A 77 8.01 10.39 -5.62
C ASN A 77 8.48 11.81 -5.97
N THR A 78 8.41 12.22 -7.23
CA THR A 78 8.83 13.56 -7.65
C THR A 78 7.89 14.62 -7.08
N ASP A 79 6.59 14.48 -7.29
CA ASP A 79 5.62 15.46 -6.76
C ASP A 79 5.60 15.45 -5.23
N LEU A 80 5.75 14.29 -4.59
CA LEU A 80 5.84 14.19 -3.13
C LEU A 80 7.03 14.99 -2.58
N ARG A 81 8.22 14.82 -3.19
CA ARG A 81 9.43 15.54 -2.75
C ARG A 81 9.31 17.05 -2.88
N HIS A 82 8.67 17.53 -3.94
CA HIS A 82 8.62 18.96 -4.26
C HIS A 82 7.44 19.70 -3.62
N HIS A 83 6.31 19.03 -3.41
CA HIS A 83 5.09 19.66 -2.92
C HIS A 83 4.77 19.33 -1.47
N VAL A 84 5.37 18.26 -0.91
CA VAL A 84 5.07 17.79 0.44
C VAL A 84 6.33 17.75 1.30
N SER A 85 7.29 16.87 1.01
CA SER A 85 8.52 16.76 1.80
C SER A 85 9.62 15.98 1.07
N SER A 86 10.85 16.52 1.10
CA SER A 86 12.07 15.83 0.68
C SER A 86 12.53 14.74 1.66
N ALA A 87 11.82 14.55 2.78
CA ALA A 87 12.13 13.53 3.77
C ALA A 87 11.64 12.11 3.40
N CYS A 88 11.27 11.89 2.14
CA CYS A 88 10.75 10.62 1.62
C CYS A 88 11.78 9.87 0.78
N GLY A 89 11.62 8.55 0.68
CA GLY A 89 12.43 7.69 -0.18
C GLY A 89 11.73 7.39 -1.52
N VAL A 90 12.52 6.99 -2.52
CA VAL A 90 12.00 6.49 -3.79
C VAL A 90 11.70 5.00 -3.70
N LYS A 91 10.61 4.54 -4.33
CA LYS A 91 10.33 3.12 -4.50
C LYS A 91 10.21 2.76 -5.98
N ARG A 92 11.27 2.18 -6.52
CA ARG A 92 11.34 1.70 -7.91
C ARG A 92 10.98 0.23 -8.07
N ASN A 93 10.86 -0.50 -6.96
CA ASN A 93 10.59 -1.92 -6.96
C ASN A 93 10.09 -2.41 -5.60
N PHE A 94 9.45 -3.57 -5.63
CA PHE A 94 9.53 -4.59 -4.60
C PHE A 94 10.72 -5.49 -4.91
N SER A 95 11.64 -5.65 -3.95
CA SER A 95 12.71 -6.65 -4.03
C SER A 95 12.53 -7.66 -2.90
N PHE A 96 12.64 -8.94 -3.24
CA PHE A 96 12.56 -10.05 -2.29
C PHE A 96 13.88 -10.81 -2.35
N ALA A 97 14.62 -10.81 -1.25
CA ALA A 97 15.89 -11.52 -1.09
C ALA A 97 15.67 -12.65 -0.10
N TYR A 98 15.81 -13.88 -0.56
CA TYR A 98 15.62 -15.07 0.27
C TYR A 98 16.92 -15.41 1.01
N HIS A 99 16.80 -15.85 2.26
CA HIS A 99 17.92 -16.19 3.12
C HIS A 99 17.72 -17.56 3.76
N ARG A 100 18.84 -18.26 3.93
CA ARG A 100 18.95 -19.48 4.74
C ARG A 100 19.74 -19.14 5.99
N GLU A 101 19.30 -19.65 7.14
CA GLU A 101 19.94 -19.37 8.41
C GLU A 101 21.40 -19.83 8.41
N GLY A 102 22.29 -18.99 8.95
CA GLY A 102 23.74 -19.24 8.98
C GLY A 102 24.48 -19.09 7.65
N GLU A 103 23.77 -18.89 6.53
CA GLU A 103 24.37 -18.82 5.20
C GLU A 103 24.48 -17.38 4.66
N PRO A 104 25.51 -17.07 3.85
CA PRO A 104 25.52 -15.83 3.07
C PRO A 104 24.41 -15.83 2.01
N PHE A 105 23.94 -14.63 1.65
CA PHE A 105 22.92 -14.44 0.64
C PHE A 105 23.39 -14.98 -0.72
N ARG A 106 22.55 -15.78 -1.36
CA ARG A 106 22.81 -16.38 -2.68
C ARG A 106 22.23 -15.46 -3.75
N ALA A 107 23.09 -14.99 -4.66
CA ALA A 107 22.72 -14.00 -5.70
C ALA A 107 21.50 -14.39 -6.55
N ARG A 108 21.26 -15.69 -6.73
CA ARG A 108 20.15 -16.22 -7.52
C ARG A 108 18.86 -16.46 -6.74
N GLU A 109 18.88 -16.34 -5.42
CA GLU A 109 17.70 -16.48 -4.56
C GLU A 109 17.08 -15.10 -4.26
N CYS A 110 16.78 -14.34 -5.32
CA CYS A 110 16.02 -13.09 -5.21
C CYS A 110 15.09 -12.86 -6.39
N THR A 111 14.00 -12.16 -6.15
CA THR A 111 12.98 -11.81 -7.16
C THR A 111 12.63 -10.32 -7.07
N GLN A 112 12.15 -9.73 -8.16
CA GLN A 112 11.84 -8.31 -8.21
C GLN A 112 10.57 -8.02 -9.00
N TYR A 113 9.77 -7.08 -8.49
CA TYR A 113 8.65 -6.47 -9.21
C TYR A 113 8.88 -4.96 -9.27
N PRO A 114 9.33 -4.41 -10.42
CA PRO A 114 9.51 -2.98 -10.60
C PRO A 114 8.19 -2.20 -10.46
N THR A 115 8.30 -0.92 -10.10
CA THR A 115 7.19 0.04 -10.16
C THR A 115 7.29 0.85 -11.46
N TRP A 116 6.32 1.72 -11.70
CA TRP A 116 6.21 2.48 -12.94
C TRP A 116 7.26 3.57 -12.99
N GLY A 117 7.88 3.78 -14.16
CA GLY A 117 8.71 4.97 -14.38
C GLY A 117 7.88 6.26 -14.48
N PRO A 118 8.55 7.42 -14.58
CA PRO A 118 7.88 8.68 -14.91
C PRO A 118 7.07 8.57 -16.22
N PRO A 119 5.90 9.22 -16.33
CA PRO A 119 5.28 10.15 -15.38
C PRO A 119 4.31 9.50 -14.37
N LEU A 120 4.11 8.18 -14.42
CA LEU A 120 3.13 7.48 -13.57
C LEU A 120 3.72 7.12 -12.19
N GLY A 121 5.01 6.85 -12.12
CA GLY A 121 5.78 6.69 -10.89
C GLY A 121 7.13 7.43 -10.98
N PRO A 122 8.18 6.98 -10.25
CA PRO A 122 8.17 5.86 -9.32
C PRO A 122 7.26 6.10 -8.12
N ASP A 123 6.88 5.00 -7.48
CA ASP A 123 6.23 5.00 -6.17
C ASP A 123 7.15 5.60 -5.10
N SER A 124 6.61 5.82 -3.91
CA SER A 124 7.30 6.47 -2.79
C SER A 124 7.38 5.60 -1.54
N HIS A 125 8.42 5.84 -0.74
CA HIS A 125 8.41 5.57 0.68
C HIS A 125 7.98 6.84 1.43
N PHE A 126 6.74 6.85 1.90
CA PHE A 126 6.16 7.94 2.67
C PHE A 126 6.81 8.03 4.04
N PHE A 127 7.41 9.17 4.34
CA PHE A 127 7.67 9.54 5.71
C PHE A 127 6.39 10.10 6.33
N ARG A 128 5.65 9.20 7.01
CA ARG A 128 4.23 9.40 7.34
C ARG A 128 3.92 10.61 8.19
N GLN A 129 4.86 11.05 9.03
CA GLN A 129 4.64 12.23 9.87
C GLN A 129 4.45 13.52 9.05
N ASP A 130 5.12 13.63 7.90
CA ASP A 130 5.01 14.78 7.00
C ASP A 130 3.80 14.63 6.08
N VAL A 131 3.58 13.42 5.55
CA VAL A 131 2.45 13.11 4.65
C VAL A 131 1.11 13.28 5.35
N ASP A 132 0.97 12.75 6.57
CA ASP A 132 -0.27 12.86 7.34
C ASP A 132 -0.52 14.33 7.73
N ALA A 133 0.52 15.06 8.15
CA ALA A 133 0.42 16.48 8.48
C ALA A 133 -0.02 17.32 7.26
N TYR A 134 0.58 17.05 6.10
CA TYR A 134 0.22 17.72 4.85
C TYR A 134 -1.26 17.54 4.50
N LEU A 135 -1.75 16.29 4.46
CA LEU A 135 -3.16 16.05 4.15
C LEU A 135 -4.10 16.63 5.20
N TYR A 136 -3.71 16.61 6.47
CA TYR A 136 -4.48 17.25 7.53
C TYR A 136 -4.61 18.75 7.24
N SER A 137 -3.52 19.43 6.89
CA SER A 137 -3.54 20.85 6.47
C SER A 137 -4.35 21.08 5.20
N VAL A 138 -4.32 20.16 4.22
CA VAL A 138 -5.17 20.24 3.02
C VAL A 138 -6.65 20.21 3.41
N ALA A 139 -7.05 19.33 4.33
CA ALA A 139 -8.43 19.30 4.81
C ALA A 139 -8.86 20.62 5.44
N LEU A 140 -8.01 21.23 6.28
CA LEU A 140 -8.28 22.54 6.87
C LEU A 140 -8.39 23.64 5.80
N SER A 141 -7.55 23.60 4.76
CA SER A 141 -7.58 24.58 3.67
C SER A 141 -8.89 24.59 2.89
N TYR A 142 -9.61 23.46 2.88
CA TYR A 142 -10.94 23.34 2.29
C TYR A 142 -12.09 23.60 3.26
N GLY A 143 -11.79 23.98 4.52
CA GLY A 143 -12.79 24.40 5.50
C GLY A 143 -13.20 23.33 6.52
N ALA A 144 -12.51 22.19 6.60
CA ALA A 144 -12.72 21.25 7.70
C ALA A 144 -12.29 21.87 9.03
N THR A 145 -13.06 21.66 10.09
CA THR A 145 -12.67 22.05 11.45
C THR A 145 -11.75 20.99 12.04
N GLY A 146 -10.50 21.35 12.30
CA GLY A 146 -9.51 20.48 12.92
C GLY A 146 -9.44 20.59 14.43
N ARG A 147 -9.31 19.46 15.12
CA ARG A 147 -8.98 19.36 16.55
C ARG A 147 -7.86 18.34 16.76
N THR A 148 -6.69 18.81 17.16
CA THR A 148 -5.54 17.97 17.54
C THR A 148 -5.37 17.95 19.05
N HIS A 149 -4.70 16.94 19.57
CA HIS A 149 -4.54 16.66 20.99
C HIS A 149 -5.89 16.46 21.68
N THR A 150 -6.84 15.90 20.94
CA THR A 150 -8.25 15.78 21.35
C THR A 150 -8.66 14.31 21.25
N PRO A 151 -8.26 13.45 22.20
CA PRO A 151 -8.69 12.06 22.18
C PRO A 151 -10.21 11.99 22.36
N ILE A 152 -10.91 11.31 21.46
CA ILE A 152 -12.32 10.96 21.64
C ILE A 152 -12.38 9.73 22.55
N THR A 153 -13.17 9.81 23.62
CA THR A 153 -13.30 8.76 24.65
C THR A 153 -14.68 8.12 24.69
N GLY A 154 -15.65 8.68 23.97
CA GLY A 154 -16.99 8.12 23.85
C GLY A 154 -17.74 8.68 22.64
N VAL A 155 -18.64 7.87 22.10
CA VAL A 155 -19.56 8.25 21.04
C VAL A 155 -20.94 7.68 21.40
N GLU A 156 -21.95 8.54 21.45
CA GLU A 156 -23.32 8.14 21.79
C GLU A 156 -24.24 8.49 20.61
N PHE A 157 -24.97 7.50 20.11
CA PHE A 157 -25.83 7.63 18.93
C PHE A 157 -27.29 7.80 19.31
N ASP A 158 -28.03 8.58 18.53
CA ASP A 158 -29.49 8.68 18.56
C ASP A 158 -30.06 8.71 17.13
N SER A 159 -31.34 9.06 16.94
CA SER A 159 -31.99 9.06 15.63
C SER A 159 -31.38 10.06 14.64
N ASP A 160 -30.79 11.14 15.15
CA ASP A 160 -30.42 12.32 14.37
C ASP A 160 -28.91 12.41 14.16
N GLY A 161 -28.12 11.60 14.86
CA GLY A 161 -26.67 11.56 14.69
C GLY A 161 -25.94 10.96 15.88
N ALA A 162 -24.82 11.58 16.24
CA ALA A 162 -23.98 11.18 17.36
C ALA A 162 -23.41 12.37 18.13
N GLU A 163 -23.29 12.22 19.44
CA GLU A 163 -22.47 13.07 20.29
C GLU A 163 -21.11 12.42 20.55
N LEU A 164 -20.03 13.14 20.26
CA LEU A 164 -18.65 12.71 20.50
C LEU A 164 -18.13 13.42 21.75
N ARG A 165 -17.64 12.66 22.72
CA ARG A 165 -17.05 13.17 23.96
C ARG A 165 -15.52 13.09 23.91
N THR A 166 -14.86 14.19 24.23
CA THR A 166 -13.40 14.26 24.29
C THR A 166 -12.88 13.84 25.67
N GLY A 167 -11.58 13.58 25.76
CA GLY A 167 -10.89 13.33 27.03
C GLY A 167 -10.88 14.52 28.00
N SER A 168 -11.13 15.75 27.51
CA SER A 168 -11.27 16.95 28.35
C SER A 168 -12.71 17.19 28.82
N GLY A 169 -13.67 16.40 28.35
CA GLY A 169 -15.10 16.57 28.64
C GLY A 169 -15.85 17.50 27.68
N GLU A 170 -15.18 18.05 26.67
CA GLU A 170 -15.83 18.77 25.57
C GLU A 170 -16.70 17.80 24.74
N THR A 171 -17.77 18.31 24.14
CA THR A 171 -18.67 17.51 23.29
C THR A 171 -18.83 18.16 21.92
N TYR A 172 -18.91 17.30 20.90
CA TYR A 172 -19.22 17.69 19.52
C TYR A 172 -20.41 16.90 19.01
N ARG A 173 -21.22 17.49 18.14
CA ARG A 173 -22.38 16.84 17.53
C ARG A 173 -22.15 16.64 16.04
N ALA A 174 -22.44 15.45 15.51
CA ALA A 174 -22.38 15.19 14.07
C ALA A 174 -23.54 14.31 13.59
N ALA A 175 -24.01 14.52 12.36
CA ALA A 175 -25.04 13.67 11.74
C ALA A 175 -24.49 12.29 11.32
N PHE A 176 -23.18 12.16 11.13
CA PHE A 176 -22.54 10.88 10.82
C PHE A 176 -21.10 10.82 11.36
N VAL A 177 -20.64 9.64 11.79
CA VAL A 177 -19.28 9.43 12.31
C VAL A 177 -18.49 8.45 11.44
N VAL A 178 -17.30 8.85 11.01
CA VAL A 178 -16.34 7.98 10.34
C VAL A 178 -15.15 7.72 11.25
N ASP A 179 -14.90 6.46 11.60
CA ASP A 179 -13.72 6.07 12.35
C ASP A 179 -12.55 5.77 11.42
N ALA A 180 -11.48 6.54 11.56
CA ALA A 180 -10.20 6.43 10.87
C ALA A 180 -9.04 6.16 11.83
N GLY A 181 -9.32 5.75 13.08
CA GLY A 181 -8.39 5.61 14.21
C GLY A 181 -7.46 4.39 14.16
N GLY A 182 -7.61 3.52 13.17
CA GLY A 182 -6.75 2.34 12.99
C GLY A 182 -6.97 1.28 14.06
N MET A 183 -5.90 0.63 14.51
CA MET A 183 -5.97 -0.41 15.55
C MET A 183 -6.68 0.07 16.84
N ARG A 184 -6.56 1.36 17.18
CA ARG A 184 -7.18 2.02 18.34
C ARG A 184 -8.50 2.70 17.96
N SER A 185 -9.33 2.00 17.20
CA SER A 185 -10.64 2.49 16.75
C SER A 185 -11.58 2.69 17.93
N VAL A 186 -12.08 3.92 18.10
CA VAL A 186 -13.01 4.27 19.17
C VAL A 186 -14.38 3.64 18.93
N LEU A 187 -14.86 3.60 17.68
CA LEU A 187 -16.14 2.95 17.37
C LEU A 187 -16.06 1.44 17.59
N ALA A 188 -14.92 0.80 17.30
CA ALA A 188 -14.77 -0.62 17.55
C ALA A 188 -14.89 -0.97 19.04
N ASP A 189 -14.39 -0.09 19.92
CA ASP A 189 -14.46 -0.27 21.37
C ASP A 189 -15.85 0.09 21.91
N VAL A 190 -16.39 1.25 21.53
CA VAL A 190 -17.69 1.78 22.02
C VAL A 190 -18.87 0.89 21.61
N LEU A 191 -18.81 0.32 20.39
CA LEU A 191 -19.89 -0.49 19.83
C LEU A 191 -19.63 -2.01 19.96
N ASP A 192 -18.59 -2.41 20.71
CA ASP A 192 -18.20 -3.81 20.91
C ASP A 192 -18.11 -4.61 19.59
N LEU A 193 -17.35 -4.06 18.64
CA LEU A 193 -17.24 -4.62 17.29
C LEU A 193 -16.04 -5.55 17.14
N ARG A 194 -15.02 -5.45 18.00
CA ARG A 194 -13.81 -6.29 17.89
C ARG A 194 -14.17 -7.76 18.11
N ILE A 195 -13.68 -8.61 17.21
CA ILE A 195 -13.82 -10.07 17.29
C ILE A 195 -12.46 -10.72 17.24
N ASP A 196 -12.37 -12.00 17.63
CA ASP A 196 -11.19 -12.80 17.33
C ASP A 196 -11.00 -12.80 15.79
N PRO A 197 -9.85 -12.33 15.28
CA PRO A 197 -9.65 -12.20 13.85
C PRO A 197 -9.78 -13.58 13.18
N PRO A 198 -10.74 -13.76 12.25
CA PRO A 198 -11.01 -15.04 11.58
C PRO A 198 -9.99 -15.34 10.47
N TYR A 199 -8.78 -14.80 10.61
CA TYR A 199 -7.72 -14.83 9.63
C TYR A 199 -6.78 -16.00 9.90
N ARG A 200 -6.40 -16.70 8.84
CA ARG A 200 -5.45 -17.81 8.88
C ARG A 200 -4.04 -17.31 9.16
N THR A 201 -3.72 -16.10 8.70
CA THR A 201 -2.45 -15.45 8.98
C THR A 201 -2.32 -15.17 10.48
N ARG A 202 -1.20 -15.61 11.06
CA ARG A 202 -0.88 -15.48 12.49
C ARG A 202 0.54 -14.97 12.62
N SER A 203 0.71 -13.66 12.45
CA SER A 203 2.03 -13.03 12.50
C SER A 203 2.13 -11.94 13.55
N ARG A 204 3.35 -11.64 13.97
CA ARG A 204 3.70 -10.54 14.87
C ARG A 204 4.89 -9.75 14.33
N ALA A 205 4.91 -8.46 14.59
CA ALA A 205 5.94 -7.56 14.12
C ALA A 205 6.78 -6.97 15.26
N ILE A 206 8.06 -6.73 15.00
CA ILE A 206 8.96 -5.89 15.81
C ILE A 206 9.63 -4.88 14.89
N TYR A 207 9.55 -3.58 15.20
CA TYR A 207 10.04 -2.56 14.28
C TYR A 207 10.44 -1.24 14.92
N SER A 208 11.29 -0.50 14.21
CA SER A 208 11.71 0.86 14.55
C SER A 208 12.18 1.64 13.30
N HIS A 209 12.58 2.89 13.50
CA HIS A 209 13.36 3.64 12.52
C HIS A 209 14.82 3.65 12.94
N PHE A 210 15.71 3.50 11.97
CA PHE A 210 17.14 3.41 12.16
C PHE A 210 17.86 4.48 11.35
N VAL A 211 19.02 4.93 11.83
CA VAL A 211 20.06 5.56 11.01
C VAL A 211 21.17 4.55 10.74
N GLY A 212 21.99 4.76 9.70
CA GLY A 212 23.18 3.95 9.46
C GLY A 212 22.93 2.57 8.84
N VAL A 213 21.72 2.34 8.31
CA VAL A 213 21.40 1.14 7.52
C VAL A 213 22.13 1.22 6.17
N GLN A 214 22.88 0.19 5.80
CA GLN A 214 23.58 0.19 4.52
C GLN A 214 22.62 -0.13 3.35
N PRO A 215 22.82 0.48 2.17
CA PRO A 215 22.16 0.00 0.96
C PRO A 215 22.52 -1.47 0.72
N PHE A 216 21.52 -2.33 0.51
CA PHE A 216 21.73 -3.77 0.36
C PHE A 216 22.69 -4.10 -0.78
N ASP A 217 22.62 -3.33 -1.88
CA ASP A 217 23.52 -3.42 -3.04
C ASP A 217 25.03 -3.27 -2.70
N ARG A 218 25.40 -2.79 -1.50
CA ARG A 218 26.79 -2.72 -1.02
C ARG A 218 27.28 -3.98 -0.29
N VAL A 219 26.38 -4.84 0.19
CA VAL A 219 26.70 -5.98 1.07
C VAL A 219 26.37 -7.35 0.48
N ILE A 220 25.98 -7.37 -0.81
CA ILE A 220 25.63 -8.56 -1.60
C ILE A 220 26.54 -8.74 -2.82
N PRO A 221 26.49 -9.91 -3.50
CA PRO A 221 27.15 -10.08 -4.78
C PRO A 221 26.74 -9.02 -5.82
N PRO A 222 27.62 -8.65 -6.75
CA PRO A 222 27.37 -7.58 -7.72
C PRO A 222 26.24 -7.91 -8.72
N ARG A 223 25.69 -6.87 -9.36
CA ARG A 223 24.62 -6.95 -10.39
C ARG A 223 24.79 -8.05 -11.41
N ARG A 224 26.01 -8.28 -11.90
CA ARG A 224 26.30 -9.30 -12.92
C ARG A 224 25.96 -10.73 -12.46
N GLU A 225 25.91 -10.98 -11.15
CA GLU A 225 25.61 -12.29 -10.56
C GLU A 225 24.12 -12.45 -10.26
N HIS A 226 23.48 -11.41 -9.68
CA HIS A 226 22.06 -11.48 -9.34
C HIS A 226 21.11 -11.05 -10.48
N GLY A 227 21.58 -10.34 -11.50
CA GLY A 227 20.83 -10.04 -12.74
C GLY A 227 19.61 -9.13 -12.61
N MET A 228 19.35 -8.51 -11.44
CA MET A 228 18.14 -7.69 -11.24
C MET A 228 18.20 -6.39 -12.06
N PRO A 229 17.05 -5.92 -12.60
CA PRO A 229 17.01 -4.74 -13.45
C PRO A 229 17.04 -3.41 -12.69
N SER A 230 16.71 -3.40 -11.40
CA SER A 230 16.80 -2.24 -10.51
C SER A 230 17.65 -2.57 -9.27
N PRO A 231 18.39 -1.59 -8.69
CA PRO A 231 19.04 -1.75 -7.40
C PRO A 231 18.03 -2.18 -6.32
N LEU A 232 18.39 -3.16 -5.50
CA LEU A 232 17.48 -3.76 -4.53
C LEU A 232 17.14 -2.77 -3.39
N GLY A 233 18.08 -1.90 -3.02
CA GLY A 233 17.90 -0.85 -2.01
C GLY A 233 17.15 0.40 -2.51
N GLN A 234 16.85 0.52 -3.80
CA GLN A 234 16.02 1.62 -4.36
C GLN A 234 14.54 1.27 -4.41
N GLY A 235 14.09 0.44 -3.49
CA GLY A 235 12.73 -0.04 -3.38
C GLY A 235 12.45 -0.53 -1.98
N THR A 236 11.29 -1.17 -1.81
CA THR A 236 10.96 -1.87 -0.57
C THR A 236 11.61 -3.24 -0.63
N LEU A 237 12.61 -3.45 0.23
CA LEU A 237 13.35 -4.70 0.31
C LEU A 237 12.71 -5.60 1.37
N HIS A 238 12.53 -6.87 1.00
CA HIS A 238 11.96 -7.93 1.83
C HIS A 238 13.03 -9.00 1.96
N HIS A 239 13.58 -9.17 3.15
CA HIS A 239 14.39 -10.34 3.47
C HIS A 239 13.45 -11.46 3.88
N LEU A 240 13.37 -12.50 3.07
CA LEU A 240 12.49 -13.66 3.30
C LEU A 240 13.29 -14.78 3.94
N PHE A 241 12.69 -15.49 4.87
CA PHE A 241 13.25 -16.69 5.49
C PHE A 241 12.12 -17.57 6.03
N GLU A 242 12.42 -18.81 6.37
CA GLU A 242 11.41 -19.76 6.83
C GLU A 242 10.68 -19.24 8.09
N GLY A 243 9.36 -19.07 7.96
CA GLY A 243 8.47 -18.54 9.00
C GLY A 243 8.57 -17.04 9.29
N GLY A 244 9.20 -16.24 8.43
CA GLY A 244 9.18 -14.79 8.63
C GLY A 244 9.84 -13.97 7.52
N TRP A 245 9.78 -12.66 7.70
CA TRP A 245 10.41 -11.74 6.78
C TRP A 245 10.77 -10.42 7.46
N MET A 246 11.71 -9.66 6.89
CA MET A 246 12.09 -8.34 7.38
C MET A 246 11.97 -7.31 6.25
N TRP A 247 11.37 -6.15 6.54
CA TRP A 247 11.38 -5.01 5.63
C TRP A 247 12.57 -4.09 5.88
N VAL A 248 13.10 -3.53 4.80
CA VAL A 248 14.01 -2.38 4.82
C VAL A 248 13.46 -1.34 3.85
N ILE A 249 13.00 -0.21 4.41
CA ILE A 249 12.31 0.89 3.71
C ILE A 249 13.10 2.18 3.96
N PRO A 250 14.10 2.48 3.12
CA PRO A 250 14.92 3.69 3.28
C PRO A 250 14.16 4.95 2.88
N PHE A 251 14.35 6.04 3.63
CA PHE A 251 13.94 7.39 3.25
C PHE A 251 15.08 8.19 2.59
N ASP A 252 16.31 7.67 2.63
CA ASP A 252 17.53 8.31 2.14
C ASP A 252 17.96 7.82 0.75
N ASN A 253 17.21 6.93 0.10
CA ASN A 253 17.65 6.21 -1.11
C ASN A 253 17.51 6.98 -2.44
N HIS A 254 17.30 8.29 -2.40
CA HIS A 254 17.27 9.18 -3.55
C HIS A 254 18.21 10.37 -3.32
N VAL A 255 18.87 10.88 -4.37
CA VAL A 255 19.92 11.92 -4.23
C VAL A 255 19.42 13.24 -3.66
N GLU A 256 18.13 13.53 -3.85
CA GLU A 256 17.45 14.72 -3.32
C GLU A 256 16.79 14.48 -1.95
N SER A 257 16.84 13.26 -1.42
CA SER A 257 16.28 12.96 -0.10
C SER A 257 17.13 13.60 1.01
N THR A 258 16.46 14.13 2.02
CA THR A 258 17.09 14.83 3.15
C THR A 258 17.01 14.06 4.47
N ASN A 259 16.31 12.92 4.48
CA ASN A 259 16.04 12.16 5.68
C ASN A 259 16.96 10.93 5.75
N PRO A 260 17.90 10.85 6.71
CA PRO A 260 18.84 9.73 6.83
C PRO A 260 18.22 8.46 7.46
N LEU A 261 16.92 8.49 7.75
CA LEU A 261 16.24 7.38 8.41
C LEU A 261 15.92 6.26 7.42
N CYS A 262 15.85 5.05 7.96
CA CYS A 262 15.33 3.87 7.30
C CYS A 262 14.36 3.18 8.25
N SER A 263 13.16 2.86 7.76
CA SER A 263 12.22 2.01 8.47
C SER A 263 12.64 0.56 8.33
N VAL A 264 12.78 -0.14 9.46
CA VAL A 264 13.18 -1.56 9.51
C VAL A 264 12.29 -2.28 10.51
N GLY A 265 11.79 -3.43 10.12
CA GLY A 265 10.98 -4.27 10.97
C GLY A 265 10.96 -5.72 10.51
N ILE A 266 10.74 -6.62 11.45
CA ILE A 266 10.67 -8.06 11.23
C ILE A 266 9.27 -8.56 11.58
N ASN A 267 8.71 -9.36 10.69
CA ASN A 267 7.42 -10.02 10.81
C ASN A 267 7.63 -11.53 10.92
N LEU A 268 7.08 -12.12 11.96
CA LEU A 268 7.35 -13.50 12.37
C LEU A 268 6.03 -14.26 12.48
N ASP A 269 5.99 -15.49 11.94
CA ASP A 269 4.92 -16.44 12.22
C ASP A 269 4.94 -16.79 13.71
N ILE A 270 3.81 -16.59 14.39
CA ILE A 270 3.68 -16.79 15.83
C ILE A 270 3.84 -18.27 16.19
N ASP A 271 3.39 -19.17 15.33
CA ASP A 271 3.38 -20.60 15.63
C ASP A 271 4.82 -21.18 15.52
N ARG A 272 5.69 -20.54 14.73
CA ARG A 272 7.12 -20.91 14.60
C ARG A 272 8.04 -20.12 15.53
N TYR A 273 7.79 -18.83 15.67
CA TYR A 273 8.59 -17.92 16.49
C TYR A 273 7.67 -17.27 17.54
N PRO A 274 7.30 -18.01 18.60
CA PRO A 274 6.52 -17.45 19.69
C PRO A 274 7.30 -16.30 20.35
N ARG A 275 6.59 -15.35 20.94
CA ARG A 275 7.23 -14.23 21.62
C ARG A 275 7.96 -14.75 22.87
N PRO A 276 9.27 -14.50 23.03
CA PRO A 276 10.01 -14.85 24.23
C PRO A 276 9.55 -13.99 25.42
N GLU A 277 9.53 -14.58 26.61
CA GLU A 277 9.14 -13.87 27.85
C GLU A 277 10.31 -13.11 28.49
N ASP A 278 11.54 -13.52 28.19
CA ASP A 278 12.77 -13.09 28.84
C ASP A 278 13.60 -12.09 28.01
N LEU A 279 13.18 -11.78 26.78
CA LEU A 279 13.85 -10.81 25.91
C LEU A 279 13.04 -9.51 25.76
N THR A 280 13.76 -8.40 25.76
CA THR A 280 13.23 -7.13 25.27
C THR A 280 13.03 -7.19 23.76
N ALA A 281 12.15 -6.33 23.22
CA ALA A 281 11.91 -6.26 21.77
C ALA A 281 13.20 -5.97 20.97
N GLU A 282 14.12 -5.19 21.53
CA GLU A 282 15.42 -4.92 20.91
C GLU A 282 16.32 -6.17 20.88
N GLN A 283 16.46 -6.86 22.01
CA GLN A 283 17.27 -8.09 22.08
C GLN A 283 16.74 -9.16 21.14
N GLU A 284 15.42 -9.32 21.08
CA GLU A 284 14.77 -10.24 20.16
C GLU A 284 14.97 -9.84 18.70
N PHE A 285 14.80 -8.55 18.36
CA PHE A 285 15.05 -8.07 17.00
C PHE A 285 16.47 -8.42 16.53
N TRP A 286 17.48 -8.15 17.36
CA TRP A 286 18.87 -8.42 17.03
C TRP A 286 19.20 -9.92 17.01
N SER A 287 18.62 -10.73 17.89
CA SER A 287 18.83 -12.19 17.85
C SER A 287 18.35 -12.80 16.54
N HIS A 288 17.28 -12.27 15.94
CA HIS A 288 16.86 -12.66 14.59
C HIS A 288 17.78 -12.13 13.49
N VAL A 289 18.27 -10.89 13.58
CA VAL A 289 19.22 -10.32 12.61
C VAL A 289 20.50 -11.15 12.54
N GLU A 290 21.03 -11.57 13.68
CA GLU A 290 22.31 -12.29 13.80
C GLU A 290 22.27 -13.69 13.16
N ARG A 291 21.09 -14.30 13.04
CA ARG A 291 20.89 -15.59 12.34
C ARG A 291 21.18 -15.52 10.84
N PHE A 292 21.19 -14.32 10.24
CA PHE A 292 21.34 -14.13 8.80
C PHE A 292 22.55 -13.23 8.49
N PRO A 293 23.73 -13.81 8.17
CA PRO A 293 25.00 -13.07 8.03
C PRO A 293 24.95 -11.85 7.10
N THR A 294 24.15 -11.88 6.04
CA THR A 294 24.05 -10.76 5.09
C THR A 294 23.17 -9.63 5.63
N ILE A 295 22.09 -9.95 6.34
CA ILE A 295 21.24 -8.96 7.02
C ILE A 295 22.04 -8.29 8.13
N ALA A 296 22.77 -9.09 8.93
CA ALA A 296 23.67 -8.57 9.97
C ALA A 296 24.71 -7.60 9.40
N ARG A 297 25.33 -7.90 8.23
CA ARG A 297 26.22 -6.95 7.53
C ARG A 297 25.52 -5.66 7.11
N GLN A 298 24.29 -5.74 6.62
CA GLN A 298 23.51 -4.57 6.21
C GLN A 298 23.22 -3.63 7.40
N LEU A 299 22.95 -4.21 8.56
CA LEU A 299 22.58 -3.51 9.79
C LEU A 299 23.76 -3.27 10.74
N ALA A 300 25.00 -3.58 10.33
CA ALA A 300 26.19 -3.53 11.20
C ALA A 300 26.48 -2.16 11.82
N HIS A 301 25.96 -1.07 11.22
CA HIS A 301 26.09 0.30 11.73
C HIS A 301 24.73 0.93 12.07
N ALA A 302 23.66 0.14 12.02
CA ALA A 302 22.31 0.62 12.23
C ALA A 302 22.08 0.94 13.71
N LYS A 303 21.47 2.09 13.99
CA LYS A 303 21.05 2.48 15.34
C LYS A 303 19.60 2.92 15.33
N ALA A 304 18.78 2.32 16.19
CA ALA A 304 17.40 2.74 16.35
C ALA A 304 17.36 4.17 16.89
N VAL A 305 16.55 5.04 16.27
CA VAL A 305 16.34 6.44 16.70
C VAL A 305 15.03 6.65 17.44
N ARG A 306 14.26 5.58 17.63
CA ARG A 306 13.02 5.55 18.37
C ARG A 306 12.87 4.19 19.07
N PRO A 307 12.04 4.10 20.13
CA PRO A 307 11.77 2.83 20.78
C PRO A 307 11.25 1.79 19.80
N TYR A 308 11.61 0.53 20.02
CA TYR A 308 11.03 -0.60 19.30
C TYR A 308 9.55 -0.75 19.66
N ILE A 309 8.73 -1.03 18.66
CA ILE A 309 7.34 -1.43 18.83
C ILE A 309 7.24 -2.92 18.50
N ALA A 310 6.66 -3.70 19.41
CA ALA A 310 6.45 -5.12 19.25
C ALA A 310 4.98 -5.48 19.47
N SER A 311 4.38 -6.18 18.51
CA SER A 311 3.00 -6.70 18.63
C SER A 311 3.00 -8.12 19.19
N THR A 312 1.92 -8.54 19.84
CA THR A 312 1.67 -9.95 20.19
C THR A 312 1.10 -10.73 19.01
N ARG A 313 0.03 -10.20 18.40
CA ARG A 313 -0.53 -10.59 17.11
C ARG A 313 -0.84 -9.31 16.34
N SER A 314 -0.43 -9.26 15.08
CA SER A 314 -0.66 -8.09 14.22
C SER A 314 -2.10 -8.03 13.72
N GLN A 315 -2.69 -9.19 13.43
CA GLN A 315 -4.05 -9.26 12.89
C GLN A 315 -5.09 -8.85 13.92
N PHE A 316 -6.09 -8.10 13.47
CA PHE A 316 -7.32 -7.81 14.20
C PHE A 316 -8.48 -7.68 13.22
N ALA A 317 -9.71 -7.83 13.71
CA ALA A 317 -10.92 -7.70 12.91
C ALA A 317 -12.05 -7.09 13.72
N SER A 318 -12.97 -6.41 13.04
CA SER A 318 -14.27 -6.02 13.57
C SER A 318 -15.39 -6.79 12.89
N ARG A 319 -16.47 -7.14 13.58
CA ARG A 319 -17.63 -7.84 12.99
C ARG A 319 -18.31 -7.01 11.89
N GLN A 320 -18.38 -5.70 12.08
CA GLN A 320 -19.03 -4.75 11.18
C GLN A 320 -18.13 -3.56 10.86
N VAL A 321 -18.37 -2.96 9.70
CA VAL A 321 -17.69 -1.77 9.15
C VAL A 321 -18.66 -0.61 9.03
N VAL A 322 -19.97 -0.88 8.89
CA VAL A 322 -21.02 0.13 8.73
C VAL A 322 -22.17 -0.13 9.69
N GLY A 323 -22.85 0.92 10.10
CA GLY A 323 -24.08 0.86 10.88
C GLY A 323 -24.83 2.18 10.86
N PRO A 324 -25.93 2.30 11.63
CA PRO A 324 -26.74 3.51 11.63
C PRO A 324 -25.91 4.72 12.05
N ARG A 325 -25.78 5.71 11.15
CA ARG A 325 -25.03 6.97 11.38
C ARG A 325 -23.51 6.80 11.58
N TRP A 326 -22.92 5.65 11.23
CA TRP A 326 -21.47 5.49 11.28
C TRP A 326 -20.87 4.51 10.26
N CYS A 327 -19.59 4.70 9.97
CA CYS A 327 -18.77 3.68 9.31
C CYS A 327 -17.30 3.73 9.77
N MET A 328 -16.56 2.68 9.49
CA MET A 328 -15.13 2.58 9.75
C MET A 328 -14.35 2.55 8.43
N LEU A 329 -13.23 3.25 8.35
CA LEU A 329 -12.27 3.03 7.29
C LEU A 329 -11.62 1.64 7.43
N PRO A 330 -11.15 1.02 6.33
CA PRO A 330 -10.67 -0.36 6.36
C PRO A 330 -9.61 -0.65 7.42
N HIS A 331 -8.62 0.25 7.57
CA HIS A 331 -7.53 0.09 8.54
C HIS A 331 -7.98 0.24 10.00
N ALA A 332 -9.16 0.81 10.25
CA ALA A 332 -9.78 0.81 11.57
C ALA A 332 -10.47 -0.53 11.86
N SER A 333 -11.02 -1.17 10.82
CA SER A 333 -11.80 -2.42 10.95
C SER A 333 -10.91 -3.65 11.03
N ASP A 334 -9.92 -3.78 10.14
CA ASP A 334 -9.09 -4.97 10.06
C ASP A 334 -7.65 -4.68 9.65
N PHE A 335 -6.79 -5.64 9.96
CA PHE A 335 -5.40 -5.68 9.49
C PHE A 335 -4.94 -7.12 9.31
N ILE A 336 -4.13 -7.38 8.28
CA ILE A 336 -3.48 -8.68 8.03
C ILE A 336 -2.00 -8.58 8.33
N ASP A 337 -1.20 -8.05 7.41
CA ASP A 337 0.25 -8.05 7.51
C ASP A 337 0.79 -6.90 6.63
N PRO A 338 1.96 -6.30 6.95
CA PRO A 338 2.57 -5.29 6.09
C PRO A 338 3.05 -5.83 4.72
N LEU A 339 3.14 -7.15 4.52
CA LEU A 339 3.56 -7.77 3.26
C LEU A 339 2.68 -7.30 2.11
N PHE A 340 3.31 -6.95 0.98
CA PHE A 340 2.69 -6.35 -0.22
C PHE A 340 2.09 -4.95 -0.03
N SER A 341 2.17 -4.35 1.16
CA SER A 341 1.82 -2.94 1.40
C SER A 341 0.38 -2.57 0.99
N SER A 342 -0.55 -3.49 1.18
CA SER A 342 -1.93 -3.37 0.70
C SER A 342 -2.79 -2.35 1.46
N GLY A 343 -2.51 -2.10 2.75
CA GLY A 343 -3.37 -1.30 3.62
C GLY A 343 -3.67 0.11 3.09
N LEU A 344 -2.67 0.78 2.50
CA LEU A 344 -2.88 2.09 1.88
C LEU A 344 -3.75 2.01 0.62
N ALA A 345 -3.52 1.01 -0.24
CA ALA A 345 -4.33 0.83 -1.45
C ALA A 345 -5.79 0.54 -1.10
N VAL A 346 -6.03 -0.34 -0.11
CA VAL A 346 -7.38 -0.66 0.40
C VAL A 346 -8.05 0.59 0.95
N THR A 347 -7.33 1.39 1.73
CA THR A 347 -7.87 2.65 2.28
C THR A 347 -8.24 3.62 1.16
N VAL A 348 -7.35 3.87 0.20
CA VAL A 348 -7.58 4.78 -0.92
C VAL A 348 -8.80 4.36 -1.76
N MET A 349 -8.95 3.06 -2.03
CA MET A 349 -10.11 2.58 -2.80
C MET A 349 -11.41 2.54 -2.00
N ALA A 350 -11.35 2.37 -0.67
CA ALA A 350 -12.51 2.61 0.17
C ALA A 350 -12.95 4.08 0.12
N LEU A 351 -12.01 5.05 0.14
CA LEU A 351 -12.35 6.46 -0.01
C LEU A 351 -13.00 6.76 -1.36
N ASN A 352 -12.55 6.10 -2.43
CA ASN A 352 -13.18 6.22 -3.74
C ASN A 352 -14.66 5.88 -3.70
N ALA A 353 -15.06 4.86 -2.93
CA ALA A 353 -16.46 4.47 -2.80
C ALA A 353 -17.21 5.27 -1.72
N LEU A 354 -16.56 5.62 -0.61
CA LEU A 354 -17.21 6.23 0.55
C LEU A 354 -17.52 7.71 0.34
N ALA A 355 -16.62 8.48 -0.27
CA ALA A 355 -16.73 9.94 -0.24
C ALA A 355 -17.96 10.47 -0.99
N HIS A 356 -18.24 9.99 -2.21
CA HIS A 356 -19.47 10.37 -2.93
C HIS A 356 -20.73 9.93 -2.18
N ARG A 357 -20.69 8.76 -1.52
CA ARG A 357 -21.81 8.27 -0.74
C ARG A 357 -22.15 9.17 0.44
N LEU A 358 -21.13 9.68 1.14
CA LEU A 358 -21.32 10.64 2.23
C LEU A 358 -21.78 12.00 1.71
N ILE A 359 -21.18 12.52 0.63
CA ILE A 359 -21.59 13.81 0.04
C ILE A 359 -23.08 13.80 -0.31
N ASP A 360 -23.55 12.75 -0.98
CA ASP A 360 -24.96 12.65 -1.33
C ASP A 360 -25.85 12.41 -0.10
N ALA A 361 -25.39 11.63 0.90
CA ALA A 361 -26.13 11.39 2.13
C ALA A 361 -26.39 12.71 2.88
N VAL A 362 -25.37 13.58 2.98
CA VAL A 362 -25.51 14.91 3.57
C VAL A 362 -26.47 15.79 2.76
N ARG A 363 -26.39 15.76 1.43
CA ARG A 363 -27.28 16.57 0.56
C ARG A 363 -28.74 16.13 0.63
N ALA A 364 -28.99 14.84 0.77
CA ALA A 364 -30.32 14.25 0.83
C ALA A 364 -30.88 14.18 2.26
N ASP A 365 -30.04 14.44 3.28
CA ASP A 365 -30.31 14.11 4.69
C ASP A 365 -30.76 12.65 4.87
N ASP A 366 -30.12 11.74 4.13
CA ASP A 366 -30.42 10.31 4.09
C ASP A 366 -29.16 9.48 4.38
N TYR A 367 -29.12 8.95 5.60
CA TYR A 367 -28.01 8.16 6.13
C TYR A 367 -28.41 6.71 6.37
N ALA A 368 -29.36 6.21 5.58
CA ALA A 368 -29.72 4.80 5.56
C ALA A 368 -28.48 3.90 5.40
N VAL A 369 -28.44 2.81 6.16
CA VAL A 369 -27.27 1.92 6.25
C VAL A 369 -26.96 1.29 4.89
N GLU A 370 -28.01 0.99 4.13
CA GLU A 370 -27.97 0.36 2.80
C GLU A 370 -27.13 1.17 1.81
N ARG A 371 -27.05 2.50 2.00
CA ARG A 371 -26.21 3.39 1.19
C ARG A 371 -24.72 3.03 1.32
N PHE A 372 -24.33 2.48 2.46
CA PHE A 372 -22.95 2.16 2.83
C PHE A 372 -22.63 0.66 2.82
N ASP A 373 -23.59 -0.23 2.59
CA ASP A 373 -23.40 -1.70 2.57
C ASP A 373 -22.29 -2.18 1.62
N TYR A 374 -22.06 -1.42 0.54
CA TYR A 374 -20.92 -1.66 -0.35
C TYR A 374 -19.61 -1.73 0.44
N LEU A 375 -19.37 -0.79 1.37
CA LEU A 375 -18.14 -0.70 2.14
C LEU A 375 -17.96 -1.92 3.05
N GLN A 376 -19.03 -2.40 3.68
CA GLN A 376 -19.01 -3.63 4.49
C GLN A 376 -18.57 -4.83 3.66
N THR A 377 -19.29 -5.08 2.56
CA THR A 377 -19.05 -6.26 1.72
C THR A 377 -17.67 -6.22 1.07
N TRP A 378 -17.30 -5.05 0.53
CA TRP A 378 -16.04 -4.84 -0.15
C TRP A 378 -14.86 -4.98 0.81
N THR A 379 -14.91 -4.33 1.99
CA THR A 379 -13.81 -4.37 2.97
C THR A 379 -13.54 -5.78 3.45
N LYS A 380 -14.58 -6.53 3.85
CA LYS A 380 -14.41 -7.91 4.33
C LYS A 380 -13.90 -8.85 3.25
N ARG A 381 -14.37 -8.70 2.02
CA ARG A 381 -13.84 -9.47 0.89
C ARG A 381 -12.36 -9.16 0.63
N MET A 382 -11.96 -7.90 0.69
CA MET A 382 -10.57 -7.51 0.49
C MET A 382 -9.64 -8.13 1.54
N PHE A 383 -10.03 -8.09 2.81
CA PHE A 383 -9.22 -8.67 3.87
C PHE A 383 -9.20 -10.20 3.85
N GLY A 384 -10.29 -10.87 3.44
CA GLY A 384 -10.28 -12.32 3.19
C GLY A 384 -9.31 -12.72 2.07
N TYR A 385 -9.27 -11.96 0.98
CA TYR A 385 -8.28 -12.17 -0.10
C TYR A 385 -6.84 -11.96 0.40
N TYR A 386 -6.57 -10.85 1.08
CA TYR A 386 -5.21 -10.57 1.56
C TYR A 386 -4.76 -11.54 2.65
N ASP A 387 -5.67 -12.07 3.47
CA ASP A 387 -5.36 -13.16 4.38
C ASP A 387 -4.89 -14.41 3.61
N ALA A 388 -5.64 -14.86 2.60
CA ALA A 388 -5.23 -16.01 1.79
C ALA A 388 -3.90 -15.76 1.06
N LEU A 389 -3.70 -14.53 0.55
CA LEU A 389 -2.47 -14.16 -0.14
C LEU A 389 -1.26 -14.20 0.80
N VAL A 390 -1.36 -13.60 1.98
CA VAL A 390 -0.26 -13.51 2.95
C VAL A 390 -0.02 -14.87 3.60
N PHE A 391 -1.06 -15.59 4.01
CA PHE A 391 -0.94 -16.92 4.62
C PHE A 391 -0.13 -17.87 3.73
N ASN A 392 -0.47 -17.94 2.44
CA ASN A 392 0.26 -18.78 1.50
C ASN A 392 1.66 -18.23 1.18
N SER A 393 1.89 -16.91 1.33
CA SER A 393 3.24 -16.36 1.23
C SER A 393 4.16 -16.87 2.34
N TYR A 394 3.67 -16.95 3.57
CA TYR A 394 4.41 -17.54 4.68
C TYR A 394 4.77 -19.00 4.44
N THR A 395 3.83 -19.80 3.90
CA THR A 395 4.12 -21.17 3.45
C THR A 395 5.13 -21.20 2.31
N ALA A 396 5.06 -20.25 1.37
CA ALA A 396 6.02 -20.17 0.27
C ALA A 396 7.44 -19.78 0.73
N PHE A 397 7.62 -19.25 1.95
CA PHE A 397 8.95 -18.96 2.50
C PHE A 397 9.74 -20.21 2.92
N ASP A 398 9.12 -21.39 2.90
CA ASP A 398 9.80 -22.67 3.15
C ASP A 398 10.89 -22.97 2.12
N ASP A 399 10.71 -22.49 0.89
CA ASP A 399 11.65 -22.71 -0.21
C ASP A 399 11.65 -21.57 -1.24
N PHE A 400 12.81 -21.27 -1.81
CA PHE A 400 12.94 -20.17 -2.78
C PHE A 400 12.14 -20.42 -4.07
N GLU A 401 12.10 -21.65 -4.60
CA GLU A 401 11.38 -21.93 -5.84
C GLU A 401 9.86 -21.88 -5.62
N LEU A 402 9.40 -22.33 -4.44
CA LEU A 402 8.00 -22.18 -4.04
C LEU A 402 7.60 -20.70 -3.94
N TRP A 403 8.44 -19.85 -3.31
CA TRP A 403 8.27 -18.40 -3.33
C TRP A 403 8.28 -17.83 -4.75
N ASN A 404 9.20 -18.27 -5.59
CA ASN A 404 9.34 -17.81 -6.98
C ASN A 404 8.09 -18.13 -7.80
N ALA A 405 7.46 -19.28 -7.60
CA ALA A 405 6.18 -19.63 -8.22
C ALA A 405 5.02 -18.80 -7.65
N TRP A 406 4.89 -18.76 -6.32
CA TRP A 406 3.79 -18.06 -5.64
C TRP A 406 3.77 -16.56 -5.90
N ASN A 407 4.93 -15.90 -5.91
CA ASN A 407 5.02 -14.45 -6.12
C ASN A 407 4.51 -14.01 -7.51
N ARG A 408 4.47 -14.92 -8.50
CA ARG A 408 3.98 -14.65 -9.85
C ARG A 408 2.46 -14.51 -9.86
N VAL A 409 1.77 -15.24 -9.00
CA VAL A 409 0.32 -15.09 -8.80
C VAL A 409 0.02 -13.68 -8.30
N TRP A 410 0.74 -13.22 -7.26
CA TRP A 410 0.64 -11.85 -6.76
C TRP A 410 0.99 -10.80 -7.84
N THR A 411 2.05 -11.05 -8.62
CA THR A 411 2.51 -10.17 -9.69
C THR A 411 1.41 -9.94 -10.73
N ILE A 412 0.74 -11.01 -11.17
CA ILE A 412 -0.39 -10.93 -12.11
C ILE A 412 -1.57 -10.20 -11.47
N GLY A 413 -1.91 -10.49 -10.21
CA GLY A 413 -2.99 -9.81 -9.50
C GLY A 413 -2.78 -8.29 -9.45
N THR A 414 -1.55 -7.88 -9.09
CA THR A 414 -1.13 -6.48 -8.97
C THR A 414 -1.17 -5.74 -10.30
N LEU A 415 -0.68 -6.36 -11.37
CA LEU A 415 -0.72 -5.76 -12.71
C LEU A 415 -2.14 -5.35 -13.09
N TYR A 416 -3.07 -6.30 -13.02
CA TYR A 416 -4.44 -6.09 -13.48
C TYR A 416 -5.23 -5.19 -12.52
N GLY A 417 -4.95 -5.25 -11.21
CA GLY A 417 -5.45 -4.29 -10.23
C GLY A 417 -5.08 -2.84 -10.59
N ALA A 418 -3.78 -2.57 -10.79
CA ALA A 418 -3.31 -1.25 -11.19
C ALA A 418 -3.84 -0.83 -12.58
N THR A 419 -3.87 -1.77 -13.53
CA THR A 419 -4.37 -1.51 -14.89
C THR A 419 -5.84 -1.09 -14.89
N SER A 420 -6.67 -1.65 -14.00
CA SER A 420 -8.08 -1.26 -13.84
C SER A 420 -8.24 0.23 -13.52
N GLN A 421 -7.43 0.72 -12.57
CA GLN A 421 -7.41 2.12 -12.16
C GLN A 421 -6.86 3.01 -13.27
N ILE A 422 -5.79 2.58 -13.96
CA ILE A 422 -5.21 3.30 -15.10
C ILE A 422 -6.25 3.44 -16.22
N GLN A 423 -6.92 2.35 -16.63
CA GLN A 423 -7.94 2.41 -17.69
C GLN A 423 -9.07 3.38 -17.33
N THR A 424 -9.48 3.39 -16.07
CA THR A 424 -10.50 4.31 -15.57
C THR A 424 -10.04 5.76 -15.66
N LEU A 425 -8.84 6.06 -15.19
CA LEU A 425 -8.25 7.41 -15.28
C LEU A 425 -8.11 7.87 -16.73
N LEU A 426 -7.62 7.00 -17.63
CA LEU A 426 -7.50 7.30 -19.06
C LEU A 426 -8.87 7.52 -19.72
N SER A 427 -9.89 6.79 -19.30
CA SER A 427 -11.28 6.98 -19.75
C SER A 427 -11.81 8.35 -19.34
N TYR A 428 -11.58 8.73 -18.07
CA TYR A 428 -11.92 10.06 -17.55
C TYR A 428 -11.19 11.16 -18.32
N GLU A 429 -9.87 11.08 -18.46
CA GLU A 429 -9.07 12.14 -19.12
C GLU A 429 -9.50 12.39 -20.58
N ARG A 430 -10.02 11.36 -21.27
CA ARG A 430 -10.55 11.52 -22.63
C ARG A 430 -11.94 12.16 -22.65
N ARG A 431 -12.84 11.72 -21.77
CA ARG A 431 -14.27 12.05 -21.84
C ARG A 431 -14.70 13.19 -20.92
N GLN A 432 -13.87 13.49 -19.92
CA GLN A 432 -14.15 14.43 -18.82
C GLN A 432 -15.52 14.14 -18.17
N ARG A 433 -15.77 12.85 -17.91
CA ARG A 433 -17.03 12.31 -17.39
C ARG A 433 -16.77 11.58 -16.07
N PRO A 434 -17.17 12.14 -14.91
CA PRO A 434 -16.93 11.53 -13.59
C PRO A 434 -17.48 10.12 -13.44
N GLU A 435 -18.53 9.76 -14.19
CA GLU A 435 -19.15 8.43 -14.19
C GLU A 435 -18.17 7.33 -14.62
N ALA A 436 -17.06 7.68 -15.28
CA ALA A 436 -15.99 6.74 -15.58
C ALA A 436 -15.48 6.03 -14.30
N PHE A 437 -15.45 6.73 -13.17
CA PHE A 437 -14.98 6.17 -11.90
C PHE A 437 -15.93 5.15 -11.27
N GLU A 438 -17.19 5.07 -11.71
CA GLU A 438 -18.12 4.01 -11.29
C GLU A 438 -17.64 2.61 -11.72
N ALA A 439 -16.81 2.54 -12.77
CA ALA A 439 -16.24 1.27 -13.22
C ALA A 439 -15.43 0.60 -12.10
N LEU A 440 -14.76 1.38 -11.23
CA LEU A 440 -13.99 0.88 -10.08
C LEU A 440 -14.85 0.32 -8.94
N GLU A 441 -16.17 0.34 -9.08
CA GLU A 441 -17.11 -0.25 -8.13
C GLU A 441 -17.85 -1.46 -8.74
N ARG A 442 -17.53 -1.82 -10.00
CA ARG A 442 -18.16 -2.94 -10.74
C ARG A 442 -17.12 -3.95 -11.24
N ALA A 443 -17.53 -5.20 -11.41
CA ALA A 443 -16.67 -6.20 -12.03
C ALA A 443 -16.33 -5.79 -13.49
N PRO A 444 -15.09 -5.99 -13.96
CA PRO A 444 -14.02 -6.73 -13.29
C PRO A 444 -13.02 -5.83 -12.51
N TYR A 445 -13.35 -4.56 -12.24
CA TYR A 445 -12.44 -3.58 -11.61
C TYR A 445 -12.77 -3.23 -10.14
N ARG A 446 -13.87 -3.77 -9.60
CA ARG A 446 -14.36 -3.47 -8.25
C ARG A 446 -13.33 -3.78 -7.16
N GLY A 447 -12.65 -4.92 -7.28
CA GLY A 447 -11.63 -5.34 -6.33
C GLY A 447 -10.29 -4.63 -6.53
N LEU A 448 -9.52 -4.51 -5.45
CA LEU A 448 -8.07 -4.38 -5.58
C LEU A 448 -7.49 -5.73 -5.92
N GLN A 449 -6.38 -5.71 -6.64
CA GLN A 449 -5.88 -6.90 -7.32
C GLN A 449 -6.95 -7.43 -8.29
N ALA A 450 -6.61 -8.39 -9.15
CA ALA A 450 -7.55 -8.87 -10.17
C ALA A 450 -8.68 -9.76 -9.61
N ILE A 451 -9.09 -9.62 -8.36
CA ILE A 451 -9.98 -10.56 -7.65
C ILE A 451 -11.39 -10.67 -8.23
N ASP A 452 -11.82 -9.68 -9.02
CA ASP A 452 -13.10 -9.70 -9.76
C ASP A 452 -12.95 -10.16 -11.21
N ASN A 453 -11.74 -10.51 -11.64
CA ASN A 453 -11.49 -11.17 -12.91
C ASN A 453 -11.67 -12.69 -12.72
N PRO A 454 -12.63 -13.34 -13.42
CA PRO A 454 -12.89 -14.77 -13.25
C PRO A 454 -11.67 -15.67 -13.50
N GLN A 455 -10.86 -15.36 -14.52
CA GLN A 455 -9.65 -16.13 -14.83
C GLN A 455 -8.57 -15.97 -13.76
N PHE A 456 -8.51 -14.81 -13.10
CA PHE A 456 -7.58 -14.63 -11.99
C PHE A 456 -8.08 -15.34 -10.73
N ALA A 457 -9.39 -15.30 -10.45
CA ALA A 457 -9.96 -16.01 -9.33
C ALA A 457 -9.68 -17.52 -9.44
N GLU A 458 -9.90 -18.12 -10.62
CA GLU A 458 -9.59 -19.53 -10.86
C GLU A 458 -8.09 -19.85 -10.71
N LEU A 459 -7.21 -18.98 -11.23
CA LEU A 459 -5.76 -19.07 -11.04
C LEU A 459 -5.40 -19.03 -9.54
N PHE A 460 -5.94 -18.06 -8.81
CA PHE A 460 -5.64 -17.84 -7.40
C PHE A 460 -6.11 -19.01 -6.53
N ASP A 461 -7.33 -19.51 -6.78
CA ASP A 461 -7.89 -20.65 -6.05
C ASP A 461 -7.09 -21.94 -6.33
N THR A 462 -6.71 -22.18 -7.58
CA THR A 462 -5.87 -23.33 -7.96
C THR A 462 -4.50 -23.26 -7.29
N ALA A 463 -3.88 -22.08 -7.27
CA ALA A 463 -2.60 -21.86 -6.60
C ALA A 463 -2.72 -22.04 -5.08
N CYS A 464 -3.79 -21.53 -4.45
CA CYS A 464 -4.06 -21.74 -3.03
C CYS A 464 -4.25 -23.22 -2.68
N ALA A 465 -4.93 -23.99 -3.54
CA ALA A 465 -5.10 -25.43 -3.35
C ALA A 465 -3.76 -26.17 -3.42
N ALA A 466 -2.89 -25.84 -4.37
CA ALA A 466 -1.53 -26.42 -4.44
C ALA A 466 -0.71 -26.12 -3.19
N MET A 467 -0.80 -24.90 -2.65
CA MET A 467 -0.14 -24.52 -1.40
C MET A 467 -0.71 -25.25 -0.18
N ALA A 468 -2.02 -25.52 -0.16
CA ALA A 468 -2.66 -26.29 0.89
C ALA A 468 -2.20 -27.76 0.90
N ASP A 469 -2.19 -28.42 -0.26
CA ASP A 469 -1.70 -29.80 -0.43
C ASP A 469 -0.22 -29.91 -0.02
N TYR A 470 0.62 -28.93 -0.41
CA TYR A 470 2.02 -28.86 -0.01
C TYR A 470 2.15 -28.75 1.51
N ARG A 471 1.43 -27.82 2.14
CA ARG A 471 1.46 -27.61 3.59
C ARG A 471 0.96 -28.82 4.38
N ALA A 472 0.02 -29.58 3.83
CA ALA A 472 -0.48 -30.82 4.42
C ALA A 472 0.54 -31.98 4.33
N GLY A 473 1.57 -31.84 3.49
CA GLY A 473 2.55 -32.89 3.20
C GLY A 473 2.08 -33.89 2.14
N ASP A 474 0.96 -33.61 1.46
CA ASP A 474 0.38 -34.49 0.44
C ASP A 474 1.17 -34.45 -0.88
N ILE A 475 1.82 -33.31 -1.17
CA ILE A 475 2.68 -33.12 -2.33
C ILE A 475 4.00 -32.43 -1.95
N LYS A 476 5.01 -32.57 -2.81
CA LYS A 476 6.30 -31.89 -2.66
C LYS A 476 6.28 -30.48 -3.26
N SER A 477 7.29 -29.67 -2.93
CA SER A 477 7.40 -28.29 -3.40
C SER A 477 7.48 -28.17 -4.93
N ASP A 478 8.17 -29.10 -5.61
CA ASP A 478 8.28 -29.15 -7.06
C ASP A 478 6.93 -29.40 -7.75
N GLU A 479 6.11 -30.31 -7.20
CA GLU A 479 4.75 -30.55 -7.69
C GLU A 479 3.85 -29.32 -7.46
N ALA A 480 3.93 -28.69 -6.29
CA ALA A 480 3.18 -27.46 -6.01
C ALA A 480 3.55 -26.33 -6.97
N CYS A 481 4.85 -26.14 -7.24
CA CYS A 481 5.35 -25.20 -8.24
C CYS A 481 4.77 -25.52 -9.63
N GLY A 482 4.82 -26.79 -10.06
CA GLY A 482 4.27 -27.22 -11.34
C GLY A 482 2.79 -26.86 -11.50
N ARG A 483 1.97 -27.13 -10.47
CA ARG A 483 0.54 -26.77 -10.47
C ARG A 483 0.31 -25.26 -10.57
N ILE A 484 1.12 -24.45 -9.90
CA ILE A 484 1.04 -22.98 -9.96
C ILE A 484 1.42 -22.47 -11.37
N TYR A 485 2.52 -22.96 -11.94
CA TYR A 485 2.93 -22.58 -13.30
C TYR A 485 1.92 -23.01 -14.36
N ASP A 486 1.34 -24.19 -14.23
CA ASP A 486 0.26 -24.66 -15.10
C ASP A 486 -0.97 -23.76 -15.00
N ALA A 487 -1.37 -23.37 -13.80
CA ALA A 487 -2.48 -22.43 -13.60
C ALA A 487 -2.18 -21.07 -14.24
N LEU A 488 -0.96 -20.54 -14.06
CA LEU A 488 -0.51 -19.29 -14.70
C LEU A 488 -0.60 -19.40 -16.23
N GLY A 489 -0.11 -20.49 -16.81
CA GLY A 489 -0.13 -20.74 -18.24
C GLY A 489 -1.56 -20.85 -18.82
N ARG A 490 -2.47 -21.51 -18.09
CA ARG A 490 -3.87 -21.68 -18.51
C ARG A 490 -4.72 -20.42 -18.34
N SER A 491 -4.36 -19.52 -17.43
CA SER A 491 -5.16 -18.31 -17.12
C SER A 491 -5.42 -17.39 -18.32
N GLY A 492 -4.51 -17.38 -19.30
CA GLY A 492 -4.54 -16.40 -20.40
C GLY A 492 -4.22 -14.96 -19.97
N LEU A 493 -3.91 -14.73 -18.69
CA LEU A 493 -3.62 -13.41 -18.13
C LEU A 493 -2.17 -13.00 -18.30
N VAL A 494 -1.27 -13.95 -18.55
CA VAL A 494 0.16 -13.71 -18.66
C VAL A 494 0.53 -13.09 -20.03
N PRO A 495 1.07 -11.86 -20.08
CA PRO A 495 1.60 -11.28 -21.31
C PRO A 495 2.76 -12.09 -21.86
N ARG A 496 2.72 -12.43 -23.16
CA ARG A 496 3.80 -13.19 -23.83
C ARG A 496 5.16 -12.49 -23.85
N VAL A 497 5.15 -11.16 -23.66
CA VAL A 497 6.36 -10.33 -23.66
C VAL A 497 7.11 -10.37 -22.33
N TRP A 498 6.59 -11.12 -21.36
CA TRP A 498 7.18 -11.31 -20.04
C TRP A 498 7.72 -12.73 -19.88
N GLY A 499 8.74 -12.89 -19.04
CA GLY A 499 9.23 -14.19 -18.60
C GLY A 499 8.44 -14.76 -17.42
N THR A 500 7.16 -14.41 -17.24
CA THR A 500 6.38 -14.87 -16.08
C THR A 500 6.28 -16.39 -15.99
N LEU A 501 6.31 -17.13 -17.10
CA LEU A 501 6.30 -18.60 -17.08
C LEU A 501 7.70 -19.23 -17.05
N ASP A 502 8.76 -18.42 -17.17
CA ASP A 502 10.14 -18.89 -17.05
C ASP A 502 10.58 -18.76 -15.58
N PRO A 503 10.82 -19.87 -14.85
CA PRO A 503 11.29 -19.82 -13.47
C PRO A 503 12.66 -19.13 -13.35
N ALA A 504 13.49 -19.13 -14.40
CA ALA A 504 14.79 -18.46 -14.40
C ALA A 504 14.68 -16.92 -14.51
N ASP A 505 13.58 -16.40 -15.08
CA ASP A 505 13.31 -14.96 -15.10
C ASP A 505 12.72 -14.51 -13.76
N ARG A 506 13.60 -14.13 -12.84
CA ARG A 506 13.26 -13.69 -11.48
C ARG A 506 12.70 -12.25 -11.41
N CYS A 507 12.42 -11.63 -12.55
CA CYS A 507 11.68 -10.37 -12.65
C CYS A 507 10.43 -10.58 -13.52
N PRO A 508 9.42 -11.34 -13.04
CA PRO A 508 8.36 -11.93 -13.87
C PRO A 508 7.52 -10.94 -14.67
N ALA A 509 7.40 -9.68 -14.25
CA ALA A 509 6.66 -8.63 -14.96
C ALA A 509 7.54 -7.78 -15.90
N GLY A 510 8.83 -8.11 -16.03
CA GLY A 510 9.81 -7.24 -16.66
C GLY A 510 9.95 -5.90 -15.95
N THR A 511 10.30 -4.86 -16.70
CA THR A 511 10.35 -3.47 -16.19
C THR A 511 9.23 -2.64 -16.78
N PHE A 512 8.79 -1.59 -16.09
CA PHE A 512 7.75 -0.68 -16.58
C PHE A 512 8.35 0.63 -17.13
N THR A 513 9.44 0.52 -17.89
CA THR A 513 9.99 1.62 -18.71
C THR A 513 9.22 1.74 -20.03
N LEU A 514 9.45 2.81 -20.80
CA LEU A 514 8.70 3.05 -22.04
C LEU A 514 8.70 1.88 -23.04
N PRO A 515 9.84 1.25 -23.39
CA PRO A 515 9.83 0.19 -24.40
C PRO A 515 9.04 -1.06 -23.97
N PRO A 516 9.28 -1.67 -22.79
CA PRO A 516 8.44 -2.76 -22.30
C PRO A 516 6.96 -2.40 -22.17
N MET A 517 6.64 -1.19 -21.70
CA MET A 517 5.24 -0.72 -21.62
C MET A 517 4.57 -0.66 -22.99
N HIS A 518 5.31 -0.25 -24.03
CA HIS A 518 4.81 -0.29 -25.40
C HIS A 518 4.47 -1.72 -25.85
N PHE A 519 5.33 -2.69 -25.55
CA PHE A 519 5.09 -4.10 -25.89
C PHE A 519 3.92 -4.70 -25.12
N ILE A 520 3.78 -4.39 -23.83
CA ILE A 520 2.61 -4.79 -23.02
C ILE A 520 1.33 -4.20 -23.62
N HIS A 521 1.35 -2.94 -24.02
CA HIS A 521 0.20 -2.29 -24.65
C HIS A 521 -0.18 -2.95 -25.98
N LEU A 522 0.80 -3.23 -26.86
CA LEU A 522 0.57 -3.92 -28.13
C LEU A 522 0.01 -5.32 -27.91
N TRP A 523 0.58 -6.08 -26.97
CA TRP A 523 0.05 -7.39 -26.57
C TRP A 523 -1.38 -7.25 -26.10
N GLY A 524 -1.64 -6.38 -25.13
CA GLY A 524 -2.95 -6.15 -24.54
C GLY A 524 -4.02 -5.79 -25.56
N LYS A 525 -3.67 -5.01 -26.58
CA LYS A 525 -4.60 -4.55 -27.61
C LYS A 525 -4.81 -5.55 -28.75
N HIS A 526 -3.77 -6.26 -29.17
CA HIS A 526 -3.78 -7.03 -30.42
C HIS A 526 -3.61 -8.55 -30.24
N PHE A 527 -3.03 -9.00 -29.14
CA PHE A 527 -2.62 -10.40 -28.95
C PHE A 527 -3.17 -11.04 -27.67
N SER A 528 -3.70 -10.27 -26.73
CA SER A 528 -4.31 -10.78 -25.51
C SER A 528 -5.62 -11.52 -25.79
N PRO A 529 -6.05 -12.45 -24.91
CA PRO A 529 -7.34 -13.11 -25.03
C PRO A 529 -8.52 -12.12 -25.04
N ALA A 530 -9.66 -12.53 -25.59
CA ALA A 530 -10.82 -11.66 -25.74
C ALA A 530 -11.37 -11.10 -24.42
N HIS A 531 -11.20 -11.80 -23.29
CA HIS A 531 -11.63 -11.32 -21.98
C HIS A 531 -10.68 -10.28 -21.36
N VAL A 532 -9.42 -10.25 -21.80
CA VAL A 532 -8.44 -9.21 -21.43
C VAL A 532 -8.58 -8.01 -22.36
N ARG A 533 -8.68 -8.29 -23.66
CA ARG A 533 -8.84 -7.30 -24.74
C ARG A 533 -10.19 -6.61 -24.61
N GLY A 534 -10.21 -5.28 -24.65
CA GLY A 534 -11.47 -4.55 -24.53
C GLY A 534 -11.98 -4.37 -23.09
N SER A 535 -11.29 -4.93 -22.10
CA SER A 535 -11.44 -4.54 -20.69
C SER A 535 -10.16 -3.87 -20.21
N TYR A 536 -9.04 -4.56 -20.10
CA TYR A 536 -7.84 -4.00 -19.45
C TYR A 536 -6.94 -3.17 -20.38
N PHE A 537 -7.18 -3.22 -21.69
CA PHE A 537 -6.36 -2.52 -22.69
C PHE A 537 -7.24 -1.83 -23.76
N THR A 538 -8.20 -1.01 -23.31
CA THR A 538 -9.19 -0.37 -24.19
C THR A 538 -8.68 0.91 -24.85
N GLN A 539 -7.77 1.63 -24.19
CA GLN A 539 -7.34 2.97 -24.60
C GLN A 539 -5.99 2.96 -25.30
N GLY A 540 -5.81 3.79 -26.33
CA GLY A 540 -4.53 3.94 -27.05
C GLY A 540 -3.47 4.70 -26.23
N ILE A 541 -2.20 4.46 -26.54
CA ILE A 541 -1.03 5.03 -25.84
C ILE A 541 -0.93 6.57 -25.89
N SER A 542 -1.72 7.24 -26.74
CA SER A 542 -1.66 8.70 -26.98
C SER A 542 -1.90 9.54 -25.73
N THR A 543 -2.73 9.07 -24.79
CA THR A 543 -2.97 9.79 -23.52
C THR A 543 -1.76 9.68 -22.59
N VAL A 544 -1.11 8.53 -22.51
CA VAL A 544 0.14 8.35 -21.73
C VAL A 544 1.26 9.24 -22.30
N VAL A 545 1.33 9.37 -23.62
CA VAL A 545 2.28 10.27 -24.30
C VAL A 545 2.00 11.74 -23.96
N ARG A 546 0.73 12.15 -23.88
CA ARG A 546 0.35 13.51 -23.47
C ARG A 546 0.74 13.79 -22.02
N ASP A 547 0.48 12.85 -21.11
CA ASP A 547 0.86 12.99 -19.70
C ASP A 547 2.38 13.05 -19.53
N ALA A 548 3.13 12.27 -20.32
CA ALA A 548 4.59 12.35 -20.36
C ALA A 548 5.04 13.73 -20.81
N ALA A 549 4.48 14.27 -21.90
CA ALA A 549 4.81 15.62 -22.37
C ALA A 549 4.50 16.71 -21.33
N GLY A 550 3.35 16.63 -20.65
CA GLY A 550 2.97 17.55 -19.58
C GLY A 550 3.88 17.46 -18.35
N PHE A 551 4.28 16.24 -17.97
CA PHE A 551 5.27 16.03 -16.91
C PHE A 551 6.61 16.66 -17.26
N TYR A 552 7.11 16.48 -18.48
CA TYR A 552 8.38 17.07 -18.92
C TYR A 552 8.35 18.59 -18.99
N ALA A 553 7.26 19.19 -19.48
CA ALA A 553 7.10 20.64 -19.46
C ALA A 553 7.25 21.23 -18.05
N LYS A 554 6.71 20.54 -17.03
CA LYS A 554 6.88 20.92 -15.62
C LYS A 554 8.31 20.75 -15.09
N GLN A 555 9.05 19.77 -15.61
CA GLN A 555 10.44 19.50 -15.18
C GLN A 555 11.46 20.49 -15.78
N VAL A 556 11.22 20.98 -17.00
CA VAL A 556 12.11 21.96 -17.67
C VAL A 556 12.30 23.23 -16.84
N GLY A 557 11.29 23.64 -16.05
CA GLY A 557 11.36 24.83 -15.20
C GLY A 557 11.97 24.63 -13.80
N ARG A 558 12.35 23.41 -13.41
CA ARG A 558 12.69 23.08 -12.00
C ARG A 558 14.19 22.94 -11.75
N ASN A 559 14.91 22.08 -12.50
CA ASN A 559 16.38 21.91 -12.49
C ASN A 559 16.84 20.93 -13.60
N VAL A 560 17.99 21.17 -14.24
CA VAL A 560 18.57 20.31 -15.30
C VAL A 560 18.86 18.88 -14.80
N THR A 561 19.29 18.71 -13.54
CA THR A 561 19.61 17.40 -12.97
C THR A 561 18.37 16.50 -12.83
N ALA A 562 17.28 17.05 -12.30
CA ALA A 562 16.01 16.32 -12.12
C ALA A 562 15.39 15.92 -13.48
N LEU A 563 15.53 16.78 -14.50
CA LEU A 563 15.13 16.47 -15.87
C LEU A 563 15.94 15.30 -16.44
N HIS A 564 17.27 15.32 -16.29
CA HIS A 564 18.14 14.23 -16.74
C HIS A 564 17.83 12.89 -16.05
N GLN A 565 17.60 12.89 -14.74
CA GLN A 565 17.22 11.68 -14.00
C GLN A 565 15.88 11.12 -14.49
N SER A 566 14.88 12.00 -14.62
CA SER A 566 13.56 11.61 -15.10
C SER A 566 13.60 11.06 -16.53
N MET A 567 14.42 11.64 -17.41
CA MET A 567 14.64 11.12 -18.76
C MET A 567 15.34 9.76 -18.73
N ARG A 568 16.43 9.60 -17.96
CA ARG A 568 17.12 8.32 -17.80
C ARG A 568 16.17 7.23 -17.32
N ASP A 569 15.42 7.50 -16.27
CA ASP A 569 14.58 6.53 -15.56
C ASP A 569 13.34 6.09 -16.36
N MET A 570 12.95 6.89 -17.35
CA MET A 570 11.92 6.52 -18.32
C MET A 570 12.37 5.40 -19.29
N TRP A 571 13.67 5.30 -19.55
CA TRP A 571 14.24 4.33 -20.50
C TRP A 571 14.99 3.19 -19.81
N ILE A 572 15.67 3.47 -18.70
CA ILE A 572 16.59 2.54 -18.02
C ILE A 572 16.21 2.46 -16.55
N ASN A 573 15.90 1.25 -16.07
CA ASN A 573 15.48 1.07 -14.68
C ASN A 573 16.67 1.09 -13.69
N TRP A 574 17.88 0.74 -14.14
CA TRP A 574 19.09 0.74 -13.30
C TRP A 574 19.75 2.13 -13.23
N ASN A 575 20.23 2.51 -12.04
CA ASN A 575 21.07 3.69 -11.84
C ASN A 575 22.05 3.49 -10.65
N GLN A 576 22.80 4.54 -10.32
CA GLN A 576 23.78 4.58 -9.22
C GLN A 576 23.45 5.63 -8.15
N ASP A 577 22.22 6.14 -8.13
CA ASP A 577 21.80 7.23 -7.22
C ASP A 577 21.91 6.80 -5.74
N TRP A 578 21.72 5.50 -5.47
CA TRP A 578 21.91 4.86 -4.16
C TRP A 578 23.36 4.89 -3.65
N GLN A 579 24.36 5.05 -4.53
CA GLN A 579 25.77 5.08 -4.13
C GLN A 579 26.14 6.39 -3.44
N LYS A 580 25.43 7.48 -3.74
CA LYS A 580 25.69 8.82 -3.21
C LYS A 580 25.10 9.03 -1.81
N VAL A 581 24.35 8.05 -1.31
CA VAL A 581 23.71 8.07 0.00
C VAL A 581 24.70 7.68 1.09
N GLY A 582 24.85 8.53 2.11
CA GLY A 582 25.74 8.32 3.26
C GLY A 582 27.24 8.58 3.03
N GLY A 583 27.64 9.07 1.86
CA GLY A 583 29.00 9.58 1.63
C GLY A 583 29.12 11.08 1.96
N PRO A 584 30.32 11.62 2.26
CA PRO A 584 30.51 13.05 2.38
C PRO A 584 30.03 13.73 1.09
N ARG A 585 29.10 14.70 1.22
CA ARG A 585 28.69 15.56 0.11
C ARG A 585 29.94 16.34 -0.32
N ARG A 586 30.42 16.10 -1.55
CA ARG A 586 31.53 16.87 -2.13
C ARG A 586 31.10 18.28 -2.45
#